data_AF-A0A845S6M6-F1
#
_entry.id   AF-A0A845S6M6-F1
#
_cell.length_a   1.000
_cell.length_b   1.000
_cell.length_c   1.000
_cell.angle_alpha   90.00
_cell.angle_beta   90.00
_cell.angle_gamma   90.00
#
_symmetry.space_group_name_H-M   'P 1'
#
loop_
_entity.id
_entity.type
_entity.pdbx_description
1 polymer ?
#
loop_
_entity_poly.entity_id
_entity_poly.type
_entity_poly.pdbx_seq_one_letter_code
_entity_poly.pdbx_strand_id
1 'polypeptide(L)'
;MSTTKANFKKKYSESDVIIVDSGRSVYNKETVLQAFIYNGSENPVERYHKQYLVPQGEFIPNIYRILFQLVGYSGSLEYLSETISYRVGPWTSQKEAGEKTPGILFCFESFAPRGIKTLVEERLQMPFVAHIASHAWFHTPYTLWSQMELMLQVQAVWSKQYMVSVGNMMSGKLYTPDGSIEEMEVIEKGEGWEMKQVYIPM
;
A
#
# COMPACT_ATOMS: atom_id res chain seq x y z
N MET A 1 -5.54 29.07 -5.21
CA MET A 1 -5.86 27.68 -4.82
C MET A 1 -5.63 27.55 -3.33
N SER A 2 -6.69 27.33 -2.56
CA SER A 2 -6.63 27.18 -1.10
C SER A 2 -6.03 25.82 -0.77
N THR A 3 -4.80 25.79 -0.28
CA THR A 3 -4.17 24.59 0.30
C THR A 3 -4.78 24.35 1.67
N THR A 4 -5.74 23.44 1.74
CA THR A 4 -6.26 22.94 3.02
C THR A 4 -5.10 22.28 3.76
N LYS A 5 -4.57 22.97 4.79
CA LYS A 5 -3.55 22.42 5.69
C LYS A 5 -4.20 21.33 6.54
N ALA A 6 -3.74 20.10 6.43
CA ALA A 6 -4.11 19.05 7.37
C ALA A 6 -3.29 19.27 8.67
N ASN A 7 -3.84 20.06 9.59
CA ASN A 7 -3.23 20.28 10.90
C ASN A 7 -3.56 19.09 11.81
N PHE A 8 -2.75 18.03 11.75
CA PHE A 8 -2.79 16.93 12.74
C PHE A 8 -2.00 17.25 14.02
N LYS A 9 -1.94 18.54 14.40
CA LYS A 9 -1.24 18.96 15.62
C LYS A 9 -2.17 18.93 16.84
N LYS A 10 -1.78 18.09 17.79
CA LYS A 10 -2.10 18.09 19.23
C LYS A 10 -3.52 17.69 19.66
N LYS A 11 -3.69 16.38 19.90
CA LYS A 11 -4.43 15.89 21.07
C LYS A 11 -3.61 14.95 21.97
N TYR A 12 -2.55 14.29 21.46
CA TYR A 12 -1.89 13.19 22.20
C TYR A 12 -0.36 13.26 22.40
N SER A 13 0.42 14.15 21.75
CA SER A 13 1.87 14.29 22.04
C SER A 13 2.54 15.47 21.29
N GLU A 14 3.75 15.88 21.72
CA GLU A 14 4.70 16.71 20.94
C GLU A 14 5.50 15.91 19.88
N SER A 15 5.19 14.61 19.73
CA SER A 15 5.86 13.71 18.77
C SER A 15 5.62 14.10 17.31
N ASP A 16 6.61 13.85 16.46
CA ASP A 16 6.44 13.83 15.02
C ASP A 16 5.42 12.74 14.64
N VAL A 17 4.37 13.12 13.91
CA VAL A 17 3.32 12.20 13.45
C VAL A 17 3.44 12.06 11.93
N ILE A 18 3.49 10.82 11.46
CA ILE A 18 3.43 10.50 10.03
C ILE A 18 2.13 9.75 9.76
N ILE A 19 1.36 10.24 8.80
CA ILE A 19 0.12 9.60 8.35
C ILE A 19 0.37 9.05 6.97
N VAL A 20 0.06 7.77 6.79
CA VAL A 20 0.12 7.09 5.51
C VAL A 20 -1.30 6.74 5.08
N ASP A 21 -1.71 7.27 3.93
CA ASP A 21 -2.99 6.97 3.29
C ASP A 21 -2.74 6.43 1.87
N SER A 22 -3.72 5.78 1.25
CA SER A 22 -3.61 5.35 -0.14
C SER A 22 -4.96 5.36 -0.85
N GLY A 23 -4.92 5.60 -2.16
CA GLY A 23 -6.13 5.57 -2.96
C GLY A 23 -5.91 5.81 -4.44
N ARG A 24 -7.03 5.81 -5.17
CA ARG A 24 -7.09 6.18 -6.58
C ARG A 24 -6.77 7.67 -6.72
N SER A 25 -5.84 8.01 -7.59
CA SER A 25 -5.43 9.38 -7.92
C SER A 25 -5.38 9.56 -9.45
N VAL A 26 -5.35 10.82 -9.90
CA VAL A 26 -5.19 11.16 -11.32
C VAL A 26 -3.86 11.89 -11.51
N TYR A 27 -3.00 11.35 -12.36
CA TYR A 27 -1.71 11.93 -12.71
C TYR A 27 -1.59 12.00 -14.24
N ASN A 28 -1.35 13.20 -14.80
CA ASN A 28 -1.26 13.41 -16.25
C ASN A 28 -2.41 12.78 -17.07
N LYS A 29 -3.66 12.92 -16.57
CA LYS A 29 -4.89 12.33 -17.14
C LYS A 29 -4.99 10.80 -17.05
N GLU A 30 -4.00 10.12 -16.47
CA GLU A 30 -4.04 8.69 -16.21
C GLU A 30 -4.50 8.41 -14.78
N THR A 31 -5.18 7.29 -14.57
CA THR A 31 -5.52 6.81 -13.23
C THR A 31 -4.33 6.06 -12.65
N VAL A 32 -3.91 6.39 -11.43
CA VAL A 32 -2.81 5.73 -10.71
C VAL A 32 -3.27 5.34 -9.30
N LEU A 33 -2.67 4.31 -8.72
CA LEU A 33 -2.81 4.05 -7.29
C LEU A 33 -1.65 4.73 -6.56
N GLN A 34 -1.98 5.55 -5.57
CA GLN A 34 -1.02 6.43 -4.93
C GLN A 34 -1.10 6.30 -3.40
N ALA A 35 0.06 6.26 -2.74
CA ALA A 35 0.20 6.50 -1.31
C ALA A 35 0.48 7.99 -1.06
N PHE A 36 -0.12 8.52 0.00
CA PHE A 36 0.06 9.88 0.48
C PHE A 36 0.67 9.82 1.87
N ILE A 37 1.84 10.44 2.04
CA ILE A 37 2.54 10.46 3.32
C ILE A 37 2.53 11.90 3.81
N TYR A 38 1.86 12.14 4.94
CA TYR A 38 1.77 13.44 5.56
C TYR A 38 2.67 13.47 6.79
N ASN A 39 3.66 14.36 6.79
CA ASN A 39 4.49 14.64 7.95
C ASN A 39 3.89 15.85 8.72
N GLY A 40 3.57 15.68 9.99
CA GLY A 40 2.97 16.72 10.83
C GLY A 40 3.89 17.89 11.18
N SER A 41 5.20 17.75 11.00
CA SER A 41 6.20 18.80 11.27
C SER A 41 6.73 19.49 10.02
N GLU A 42 6.70 18.83 8.86
CA GLU A 42 7.26 19.32 7.59
C GLU A 42 6.20 19.28 6.48
N ASN A 43 6.05 20.38 5.75
CA ASN A 43 5.09 20.47 4.64
C ASN A 43 5.76 20.09 3.31
N PRO A 44 6.02 18.79 3.10
CA PRO A 44 5.52 18.17 1.87
C PRO A 44 4.76 16.85 2.12
N VAL A 45 3.78 16.59 1.24
CA VAL A 45 3.16 15.28 1.07
C VAL A 45 4.06 14.45 0.16
N GLU A 46 4.79 13.46 0.70
CA GLU A 46 5.48 12.49 -0.15
C GLU A 46 4.43 11.60 -0.84
N ARG A 47 4.71 11.20 -2.08
CA ARG A 47 3.77 10.46 -2.92
C ARG A 47 4.47 9.32 -3.61
N TYR A 48 3.89 8.13 -3.53
CA TYR A 48 4.40 6.97 -4.23
C TYR A 48 3.30 6.31 -5.05
N HIS A 49 3.61 5.97 -6.28
CA HIS A 49 2.73 5.20 -7.16
C HIS A 49 3.05 3.72 -7.05
N LYS A 50 1.99 2.91 -7.00
CA LYS A 50 2.12 1.45 -7.06
C LYS A 50 2.81 1.03 -8.35
N GLN A 51 3.83 0.19 -8.24
CA GLN A 51 4.63 -0.27 -9.36
C GLN A 51 4.08 -1.58 -9.95
N TYR A 52 3.67 -2.52 -9.10
CA TYR A 52 3.19 -3.83 -9.57
C TYR A 52 1.66 -3.90 -9.52
N LEU A 53 1.04 -3.59 -10.66
CA LEU A 53 -0.40 -3.67 -10.82
C LEU A 53 -0.88 -5.12 -10.96
N VAL A 54 -2.06 -5.42 -10.42
CA VAL A 54 -2.73 -6.73 -10.49
C VAL A 54 -3.45 -6.86 -11.83
N PRO A 55 -3.11 -7.86 -12.67
CA PRO A 55 -3.84 -8.15 -13.89
C PRO A 55 -5.33 -8.42 -13.60
N GLN A 56 -6.21 -7.90 -14.44
CA GLN A 56 -7.68 -8.01 -14.37
C GLN A 56 -8.35 -7.34 -13.16
N GLY A 57 -7.60 -6.96 -12.12
CA GLY A 57 -8.09 -6.13 -11.01
C GLY A 57 -7.76 -4.64 -11.20
N GLU A 58 -6.57 -4.33 -11.70
CA GLU A 58 -6.07 -2.95 -11.85
C GLU A 58 -5.79 -2.57 -13.32
N PHE A 59 -5.52 -3.54 -14.19
CA PHE A 59 -5.39 -3.31 -15.63
C PHE A 59 -5.79 -4.55 -16.44
N ILE A 60 -6.15 -4.36 -17.71
CA ILE A 60 -6.47 -5.46 -18.64
C ILE A 60 -5.23 -5.79 -19.49
N PRO A 61 -4.65 -7.00 -19.38
CA PRO A 61 -3.54 -7.42 -20.25
C PRO A 61 -3.92 -7.41 -21.74
N ASN A 62 -2.94 -7.10 -22.60
CA ASN A 62 -3.15 -6.94 -24.04
C ASN A 62 -3.74 -8.20 -24.72
N ILE A 63 -3.35 -9.39 -24.27
CA ILE A 63 -3.86 -10.65 -24.83
C ILE A 63 -5.39 -10.77 -24.69
N TYR A 64 -5.96 -10.34 -23.56
CA TYR A 64 -7.41 -10.36 -23.36
C TYR A 64 -8.10 -9.29 -24.20
N ARG A 65 -7.46 -8.13 -24.41
CA ARG A 65 -7.98 -7.10 -25.32
C ARG A 65 -8.13 -7.64 -26.74
N ILE A 66 -7.12 -8.34 -27.25
CA ILE A 66 -7.15 -8.96 -28.58
C ILE A 66 -8.28 -9.99 -28.67
N LEU A 67 -8.37 -10.89 -27.68
CA LEU A 67 -9.40 -11.93 -27.67
C LEU A 67 -10.82 -11.33 -27.65
N PHE A 68 -11.09 -10.37 -26.77
CA PHE A 68 -12.41 -9.72 -26.69
C PHE A 68 -12.78 -8.96 -27.97
N GLN A 69 -11.80 -8.37 -28.66
CA GLN A 69 -12.02 -7.76 -29.98
C GLN A 69 -12.40 -8.81 -31.03
N LEU A 70 -11.70 -9.96 -31.07
CA LEU A 70 -11.96 -11.02 -32.05
C LEU A 70 -13.34 -11.68 -31.86
N VAL A 71 -13.82 -11.80 -30.62
CA VAL A 71 -15.13 -12.41 -30.32
C VAL A 71 -16.29 -11.39 -30.28
N GLY A 72 -16.07 -10.14 -30.68
CA GLY A 72 -17.13 -9.13 -30.84
C GLY A 72 -17.61 -8.46 -29.55
N TYR A 73 -16.86 -8.54 -28.44
CA TYR A 73 -17.20 -7.92 -27.16
C TYR A 73 -16.49 -6.57 -26.93
N SER A 74 -16.35 -5.76 -27.98
CA SER A 74 -15.68 -4.45 -27.91
C SER A 74 -16.34 -3.47 -26.93
N GLY A 75 -17.66 -3.50 -26.77
CA GLY A 75 -18.37 -2.64 -25.81
C GLY A 75 -18.05 -2.96 -24.35
N SER A 76 -17.89 -4.23 -23.99
CA SER A 76 -17.50 -4.65 -22.63
C SER A 76 -16.07 -4.24 -22.30
N LEU A 77 -15.18 -4.19 -23.29
CA LEU A 77 -13.81 -3.71 -23.14
C LEU A 77 -13.73 -2.23 -22.78
N GLU A 78 -14.63 -1.41 -23.30
CA GLU A 78 -14.67 0.02 -23.02
C GLU A 78 -15.07 0.27 -21.57
N TYR A 79 -16.16 -0.36 -21.10
CA TYR A 79 -16.59 -0.32 -19.70
C TYR A 79 -15.51 -0.82 -18.71
N LEU A 80 -14.86 -1.95 -19.03
CA LEU A 80 -13.77 -2.47 -18.19
C LEU A 80 -12.56 -1.52 -18.23
N SER A 81 -12.26 -0.91 -19.38
CA SER A 81 -11.17 0.07 -19.50
C SER A 81 -11.46 1.39 -18.78
N GLU A 82 -12.70 1.72 -18.46
CA GLU A 82 -13.02 2.88 -17.61
C GLU A 82 -12.93 2.54 -16.12
N THR A 83 -13.23 1.28 -15.77
CA THR A 83 -13.31 0.81 -14.38
C THR A 83 -11.95 0.37 -13.82
N ILE A 84 -11.16 -0.37 -14.59
CA ILE A 84 -9.90 -1.04 -14.17
C ILE A 84 -8.73 -0.67 -15.08
N SER A 85 -8.42 0.63 -15.21
CA SER A 85 -7.37 1.16 -16.07
C SER A 85 -6.29 1.94 -15.32
N TYR A 86 -5.82 1.40 -14.22
CA TYR A 86 -4.65 1.94 -13.56
C TYR A 86 -3.43 1.88 -14.49
N ARG A 87 -2.55 2.86 -14.32
CA ARG A 87 -1.22 2.92 -14.92
C ARG A 87 -0.18 3.03 -13.83
N VAL A 88 1.01 2.52 -14.13
CA VAL A 88 2.19 2.79 -13.32
C VAL A 88 2.59 4.24 -13.57
N GLY A 89 2.47 5.08 -12.56
CA GLY A 89 2.91 6.47 -12.65
C GLY A 89 4.43 6.60 -12.43
N PRO A 90 5.00 7.81 -12.50
CA PRO A 90 6.46 7.99 -12.47
C PRO A 90 7.08 7.92 -11.07
N TRP A 91 6.31 8.14 -10.01
CA TRP A 91 6.79 8.19 -8.62
C TRP A 91 6.85 6.79 -7.96
N THR A 92 7.53 5.83 -8.57
CA THR A 92 7.66 4.47 -8.01
C THR A 92 8.85 4.30 -7.08
N SER A 93 9.86 5.17 -7.19
CA SER A 93 11.06 5.12 -6.35
C SER A 93 10.84 5.81 -5.01
N GLN A 94 11.37 5.23 -3.94
CA GLN A 94 11.34 5.79 -2.58
C GLN A 94 12.72 6.27 -2.11
N LYS A 95 13.70 6.37 -3.01
CA LYS A 95 15.08 6.76 -2.67
C LYS A 95 15.20 8.14 -2.00
N GLU A 96 14.31 9.07 -2.34
CA GLU A 96 14.31 10.44 -1.82
C GLU A 96 13.35 10.63 -0.61
N ALA A 97 12.80 9.53 -0.08
CA ALA A 97 11.93 9.56 1.10
C ALA A 97 12.66 10.10 2.34
N GLY A 98 11.97 10.84 3.20
CA GLY A 98 12.52 11.29 4.48
C GLY A 98 12.93 10.14 5.38
N GLU A 99 13.95 10.32 6.23
CA GLU A 99 14.49 9.27 7.12
C GLU A 99 13.43 8.68 8.06
N LYS A 100 12.45 9.48 8.47
CA LYS A 100 11.34 9.07 9.34
C LYS A 100 10.17 8.44 8.58
N THR A 101 10.11 8.57 7.25
CA THR A 101 9.03 8.02 6.45
C THR A 101 9.15 6.49 6.38
N PRO A 102 8.12 5.69 6.69
CA PRO A 102 8.20 4.25 6.49
C PRO A 102 8.35 3.91 5.00
N GLY A 103 8.92 2.74 4.70
CA GLY A 103 8.88 2.23 3.33
C GLY A 103 7.46 1.80 2.97
N ILE A 104 6.97 2.10 1.77
CA ILE A 104 5.61 1.75 1.35
C ILE A 104 5.64 0.48 0.49
N LEU A 105 4.77 -0.48 0.81
CA LEU A 105 4.57 -1.69 0.01
C LEU A 105 3.08 -1.89 -0.26
N PHE A 106 2.64 -1.90 -1.51
CA PHE A 106 1.21 -1.96 -1.82
C PHE A 106 0.71 -3.39 -2.02
N CYS A 107 -0.18 -3.87 -1.15
CA CYS A 107 -1.04 -5.04 -1.38
C CYS A 107 -0.31 -6.21 -2.06
N PHE A 108 -0.56 -6.44 -3.35
CA PHE A 108 0.03 -7.55 -4.10
C PHE A 108 1.54 -7.43 -4.37
N GLU A 109 2.16 -6.28 -4.12
CA GLU A 109 3.62 -6.11 -4.18
C GLU A 109 4.35 -6.99 -3.16
N SER A 110 3.68 -7.37 -2.08
CA SER A 110 4.16 -8.41 -1.14
C SER A 110 4.34 -9.80 -1.78
N PHE A 111 3.76 -10.06 -2.95
CA PHE A 111 4.00 -11.28 -3.71
C PHE A 111 5.13 -11.14 -4.73
N ALA A 112 5.54 -9.90 -5.04
CA ALA A 112 6.62 -9.65 -5.98
C ALA A 112 7.97 -9.92 -5.29
N PRO A 113 8.77 -10.90 -5.74
CA PRO A 113 10.06 -11.19 -5.10
C PRO A 113 11.04 -10.02 -5.11
N ARG A 114 10.81 -9.04 -6.00
CA ARG A 114 11.62 -7.83 -6.13
C ARG A 114 11.07 -6.64 -5.34
N GLY A 115 9.82 -6.68 -4.85
CA GLY A 115 9.17 -5.52 -4.22
C GLY A 115 9.96 -4.99 -3.03
N ILE A 116 10.12 -5.81 -1.99
CA ILE A 116 10.92 -5.44 -0.81
C ILE A 116 12.40 -5.27 -1.11
N LYS A 117 12.95 -6.04 -2.07
CA LYS A 117 14.35 -5.93 -2.46
C LYS A 117 14.67 -4.55 -3.01
N THR A 118 13.86 -4.06 -3.95
CA THR A 118 14.02 -2.72 -4.50
C THR A 118 13.87 -1.66 -3.41
N LEU A 119 12.90 -1.81 -2.51
CA LEU A 119 12.70 -0.87 -1.40
C LEU A 119 13.92 -0.79 -0.46
N VAL A 120 14.52 -1.92 -0.10
CA VAL A 120 15.73 -1.99 0.75
C VAL A 120 16.98 -1.47 0.03
N GLU A 121 17.09 -1.69 -1.29
CA GLU A 121 18.19 -1.15 -2.11
C GLU A 121 18.09 0.37 -2.26
N GLU A 122 16.87 0.91 -2.37
CA GLU A 122 16.62 2.35 -2.45
C GLU A 122 16.77 3.04 -1.09
N ARG A 123 16.43 2.33 0.00
CA ARG A 123 16.37 2.86 1.36
C ARG A 123 17.05 1.91 2.33
N LEU A 124 18.34 2.11 2.57
CA LEU A 124 19.11 1.29 3.53
C LEU A 124 18.64 1.48 4.98
N GLN A 125 18.07 2.64 5.31
CA GLN A 125 17.52 2.95 6.63
C GLN A 125 16.09 3.47 6.45
N MET A 126 15.14 2.74 7.03
CA MET A 126 13.75 3.15 7.19
C MET A 126 13.26 2.61 8.54
N PRO A 127 12.32 3.26 9.21
CA PRO A 127 11.90 2.83 10.55
C PRO A 127 11.14 1.49 10.53
N PHE A 128 10.34 1.26 9.48
CA PHE A 128 9.63 0.02 9.19
C PHE A 128 9.04 0.11 7.77
N VAL A 129 8.44 -0.98 7.30
CA VAL A 129 7.67 -1.02 6.05
C VAL A 129 6.17 -0.99 6.35
N ALA A 130 5.45 0.00 5.85
CA ALA A 130 3.99 0.03 5.83
C ALA A 130 3.47 -0.75 4.60
N HIS A 131 2.92 -1.92 4.85
CA HIS A 131 2.21 -2.70 3.85
C HIS A 131 0.73 -2.32 3.83
N ILE A 132 0.29 -1.64 2.77
CA ILE A 132 -1.06 -1.08 2.67
C ILE A 132 -1.88 -1.91 1.70
N ALA A 133 -3.01 -2.44 2.14
CA ALA A 133 -3.86 -3.31 1.34
C ALA A 133 -5.35 -2.97 1.44
N SER A 134 -6.13 -3.47 0.49
CA SER A 134 -7.58 -3.39 0.52
C SER A 134 -8.16 -4.70 0.00
N HIS A 135 -8.85 -5.42 0.87
CA HIS A 135 -9.48 -6.70 0.56
C HIS A 135 -11.01 -6.59 0.47
N ALA A 136 -11.55 -5.38 0.34
CA ALA A 136 -12.99 -5.13 0.32
C ALA A 136 -13.76 -5.86 -0.79
N TRP A 137 -13.07 -6.27 -1.85
CA TRP A 137 -13.64 -7.01 -2.97
C TRP A 137 -13.76 -8.51 -2.69
N PHE A 138 -13.04 -9.00 -1.66
CA PHE A 138 -12.98 -10.41 -1.34
C PHE A 138 -13.87 -10.73 -0.15
N HIS A 139 -14.78 -11.69 -0.33
CA HIS A 139 -15.64 -12.18 0.74
C HIS A 139 -14.91 -13.26 1.56
N THR A 140 -14.12 -12.86 2.56
CA THR A 140 -13.35 -13.74 3.46
C THR A 140 -12.37 -14.71 2.75
N PRO A 141 -11.36 -14.21 2.01
CA PRO A 141 -10.45 -15.05 1.23
C PRO A 141 -9.33 -15.66 2.07
N TYR A 142 -9.63 -16.70 2.87
CA TYR A 142 -8.65 -17.33 3.77
C TYR A 142 -7.34 -17.72 3.08
N THR A 143 -7.40 -18.32 1.88
CA THR A 143 -6.20 -18.72 1.13
C THR A 143 -5.33 -17.52 0.77
N LEU A 144 -5.94 -16.41 0.34
CA LEU A 144 -5.21 -15.17 0.04
C LEU A 144 -4.51 -14.65 1.29
N TRP A 145 -5.22 -14.60 2.42
CA TRP A 145 -4.67 -14.11 3.68
C TRP A 145 -3.50 -14.97 4.17
N SER A 146 -3.63 -16.29 4.19
CA SER A 146 -2.55 -17.19 4.60
C SER A 146 -1.33 -17.10 3.69
N GLN A 147 -1.52 -16.98 2.37
CA GLN A 147 -0.42 -16.81 1.44
C GLN A 147 0.27 -15.45 1.60
N MET A 148 -0.51 -14.39 1.77
CA MET A 148 0.04 -13.05 1.98
C MET A 148 0.81 -12.96 3.31
N GLU A 149 0.30 -13.57 4.37
CA GLU A 149 0.99 -13.65 5.67
C GLU A 149 2.35 -14.34 5.54
N LEU A 150 2.40 -15.50 4.88
CA LEU A 150 3.65 -16.23 4.65
C LEU A 150 4.64 -15.38 3.83
N MET A 151 4.16 -14.71 2.79
CA MET A 151 5.00 -13.86 1.95
C MET A 151 5.56 -12.66 2.73
N LEU A 152 4.73 -11.97 3.51
CA LEU A 152 5.17 -10.84 4.35
C LEU A 152 6.15 -11.29 5.43
N GLN A 153 5.92 -12.44 6.05
CA GLN A 153 6.85 -13.04 7.02
C GLN A 153 8.21 -13.33 6.39
N VAL A 154 8.23 -13.98 5.22
CA VAL A 154 9.47 -14.25 4.47
C VAL A 154 10.19 -12.96 4.09
N GLN A 155 9.45 -11.94 3.65
CA GLN A 155 10.02 -10.64 3.29
C GLN A 155 10.59 -9.91 4.51
N ALA A 156 9.92 -9.94 5.66
CA ALA A 156 10.41 -9.33 6.91
C ALA A 156 11.73 -9.97 7.37
N VAL A 157 11.80 -11.31 7.37
CA VAL A 157 13.02 -12.05 7.72
C VAL A 157 14.16 -11.76 6.74
N TRP A 158 13.86 -11.81 5.44
CA TRP A 158 14.87 -11.61 4.40
C TRP A 158 15.44 -10.19 4.40
N SER A 159 14.58 -9.18 4.57
CA SER A 159 14.96 -7.77 4.59
C SER A 159 15.51 -7.30 5.93
N LYS A 160 15.29 -8.08 7.01
CA LYS A 160 15.55 -7.70 8.40
C LYS A 160 14.81 -6.41 8.79
N GLN A 161 13.60 -6.23 8.29
CA GLN A 161 12.77 -5.05 8.55
C GLN A 161 11.46 -5.46 9.22
N TYR A 162 10.99 -4.62 10.14
CA TYR A 162 9.62 -4.71 10.63
C TYR A 162 8.66 -4.33 9.50
N MET A 163 7.58 -5.10 9.34
CA MET A 163 6.53 -4.80 8.38
C MET A 163 5.18 -4.70 9.09
N VAL A 164 4.54 -3.54 8.96
CA VAL A 164 3.20 -3.26 9.49
C VAL A 164 2.21 -3.39 8.36
N SER A 165 1.38 -4.43 8.37
CA SER A 165 0.32 -4.64 7.39
C SER A 165 -0.99 -4.07 7.89
N VAL A 166 -1.57 -3.15 7.14
CA VAL A 166 -2.84 -2.48 7.47
C VAL A 166 -3.69 -2.35 6.21
N GLY A 167 -5.02 -2.36 6.37
CA GLY A 167 -5.87 -2.26 5.21
C GLY A 167 -7.36 -2.40 5.47
N ASN A 168 -8.13 -2.13 4.43
CA ASN A 168 -9.58 -2.28 4.47
C ASN A 168 -9.99 -3.77 4.38
N MET A 169 -10.94 -4.20 5.22
CA MET A 169 -11.48 -5.57 5.24
C MET A 169 -10.40 -6.67 5.39
N MET A 170 -9.39 -6.41 6.22
CA MET A 170 -8.34 -7.36 6.59
C MET A 170 -7.88 -7.15 8.04
N SER A 171 -7.29 -8.17 8.67
CA SER A 171 -6.67 -7.97 10.00
C SER A 171 -5.31 -7.31 9.85
N GLY A 172 -5.09 -6.21 10.56
CA GLY A 172 -3.77 -5.59 10.67
C GLY A 172 -2.84 -6.41 11.56
N LYS A 173 -1.59 -6.61 11.12
CA LYS A 173 -0.57 -7.45 11.77
C LYS A 173 0.84 -6.88 11.62
N LEU A 174 1.68 -7.10 12.62
CA LEU A 174 3.10 -6.81 12.59
C LEU A 174 3.86 -8.10 12.23
N TYR A 175 4.78 -8.00 11.28
CA TYR A 175 5.71 -9.06 10.92
C TYR A 175 7.11 -8.61 11.32
N THR A 176 7.78 -9.42 12.12
CA THR A 176 9.06 -9.07 12.74
C THR A 176 10.24 -9.66 11.96
N PRO A 177 11.46 -9.08 12.10
CA PRO A 177 12.67 -9.58 11.45
C PRO A 177 13.09 -11.01 11.81
N ASP A 178 12.61 -11.56 12.92
CA ASP A 178 12.85 -12.95 13.33
C ASP A 178 11.78 -13.93 12.81
N GLY A 179 10.79 -13.41 12.08
CA GLY A 179 9.71 -14.19 11.48
C GLY A 179 8.52 -14.41 12.40
N SER A 180 8.46 -13.80 13.57
CA SER A 180 7.23 -13.80 14.37
C SER A 180 6.13 -12.95 13.70
N ILE A 181 4.88 -13.23 14.06
CA ILE A 181 3.72 -12.45 13.64
C ILE A 181 3.00 -12.02 14.92
N GLU A 182 2.83 -10.72 15.09
CA GLU A 182 2.15 -10.13 16.24
C GLU A 182 0.83 -9.51 15.80
N GLU A 183 -0.24 -9.83 16.53
CA GLU A 183 -1.53 -9.15 16.36
C GLU A 183 -1.47 -7.77 17.00
N MET A 184 -2.04 -6.77 16.34
CA MET A 184 -2.08 -5.41 16.87
C MET A 184 -3.19 -5.24 17.90
N GLU A 185 -2.96 -4.42 18.92
CA GLU A 185 -3.93 -4.10 19.95
C GLU A 185 -5.03 -3.20 19.38
N VAL A 186 -6.28 -3.56 19.60
CA VAL A 186 -7.43 -2.73 19.21
C VAL A 186 -7.65 -1.64 20.24
N ILE A 187 -7.45 -0.38 19.87
CA ILE A 187 -7.60 0.75 20.79
C ILE A 187 -8.95 1.45 20.64
N GLU A 188 -9.55 1.41 19.45
CA GLU A 188 -10.87 1.98 19.20
C GLU A 188 -11.54 1.28 18.01
N LYS A 189 -12.88 1.22 17.99
CA LYS A 189 -13.62 0.63 16.87
C LYS A 189 -15.01 1.27 16.73
N GLY A 190 -15.53 1.29 15.52
CA GLY A 190 -16.87 1.77 15.21
C GLY A 190 -17.51 1.01 14.05
N GLU A 191 -18.59 1.57 13.50
CA GLU A 191 -19.24 0.98 12.33
C GLU A 191 -18.35 1.12 11.10
N GLY A 192 -17.85 0.00 10.60
CA GLY A 192 -17.02 -0.05 9.39
C GLY A 192 -15.56 0.39 9.55
N TRP A 193 -15.08 0.61 10.78
CA TRP A 193 -13.67 0.97 11.03
C TRP A 193 -13.14 0.43 12.36
N GLU A 194 -11.82 0.25 12.41
CA GLU A 194 -11.07 -0.19 13.58
C GLU A 194 -9.73 0.55 13.63
N MET A 195 -9.33 0.97 14.81
CA MET A 195 -8.03 1.57 15.08
C MET A 195 -7.21 0.60 15.93
N LYS A 196 -6.02 0.27 15.43
CA LYS A 196 -5.10 -0.63 16.10
C LYS A 196 -3.76 0.05 16.38
N GLN A 197 -3.08 -0.40 17.42
CA GLN A 197 -1.79 0.08 17.87
C GLN A 197 -0.79 -1.07 18.00
N VAL A 198 0.47 -0.79 17.68
CA VAL A 198 1.59 -1.70 17.91
C VAL A 198 2.84 -0.88 18.23
N TYR A 199 3.76 -1.46 19.00
CA TYR A 199 5.06 -0.88 19.29
C TYR A 199 6.13 -1.58 18.44
N ILE A 200 6.99 -0.79 17.79
CA ILE A 200 8.11 -1.30 17.00
C ILE A 200 9.40 -0.91 17.75
N PRO A 201 10.24 -1.88 18.17
CA PRO A 201 11.51 -1.56 18.77
C PRO A 201 12.48 -1.07 17.67
N MET A 202 12.76 0.24 17.69
CA MET A 202 13.74 0.89 16.80
C MET A 202 15.13 0.88 17.42
#